data_AF-A0A2H0BXU5-F1
#
_entry.id   AF-A0A2H0BXU5-F1
#
_cell.length_a   1.000
_cell.length_b   1.000
_cell.length_c   1.000
_cell.angle_alpha   90.00
_cell.angle_beta   90.00
_cell.angle_gamma   90.00
#
_symmetry.space_group_name_H-M   'P 1'
#
loop_
_entity.id
_entity.type
_entity.pdbx_description
1 polymer ?
#
loop_
_entity_poly.entity_id
_entity_poly.type
_entity_poly.pdbx_seq_one_letter_code
_entity_poly.pdbx_strand_id
1 'polypeptide(L)'
;MKFKNQKSKIIAITITCILIIYFIVKNISSSVFLRNKNQINIVFYGEKTRFFSLDKKNISYLINFPSDIKVLVPGGYGYYRVGSLGKLLRLERKPEILSRTFSSATSSFVDLYFYPREDKIYYSNQGKTNDFPNFKEIFFDISNASLIDKFYIFSKFFRKNYFQYQEIDDLPIKEEKGEKIFDRESFYKTNIGLFFNLSYRKLAKNLQIIYNKSYSVASLISEIVEGEGIRVVDLSEEEVRGRCQILTKENELNNLVVNQLAIFFRCQKAIAEPTVSDIILKLGNLEDEWAVK
;
A
#
# COMPACT_ATOMS: atom_id res chain seq x y z
N MET A 1 34.82 46.50 4.52
CA MET A 1 33.81 45.68 5.24
C MET A 1 32.59 45.25 4.39
N LYS A 2 32.17 45.98 3.33
CA LYS A 2 30.98 45.62 2.51
C LYS A 2 31.10 44.33 1.66
N PHE A 3 32.29 44.01 1.13
CA PHE A 3 32.50 42.83 0.27
C PHE A 3 32.32 41.48 0.98
N LYS A 4 32.63 41.40 2.29
CA LYS A 4 32.46 40.16 3.07
C LYS A 4 30.98 39.81 3.25
N ASN A 5 30.13 40.82 3.35
CA ASN A 5 28.68 40.65 3.48
C ASN A 5 28.03 40.16 2.17
N GLN A 6 28.51 40.64 1.01
CA GLN A 6 27.98 40.22 -0.29
C GLN A 6 28.34 38.76 -0.63
N LYS A 7 29.59 38.33 -0.33
CA LYS A 7 29.99 36.91 -0.47
C LYS A 7 29.18 35.99 0.43
N SER A 8 28.90 36.38 1.68
CA SER A 8 28.07 35.58 2.59
C SER A 8 26.60 35.44 2.14
N LYS A 9 26.02 36.50 1.55
CA LYS A 9 24.66 36.46 1.00
C LYS A 9 24.57 35.54 -0.22
N ILE A 10 25.57 35.59 -1.11
CA ILE A 10 25.63 34.70 -2.27
C ILE A 10 25.72 33.24 -1.82
N ILE A 11 26.60 32.92 -0.86
CA ILE A 11 26.73 31.57 -0.30
C ILE A 11 25.40 31.10 0.33
N ALA A 12 24.73 31.94 1.11
CA ALA A 12 23.44 31.60 1.73
C ALA A 12 22.35 31.32 0.68
N ILE A 13 22.29 32.12 -0.39
CA ILE A 13 21.36 31.92 -1.50
C ILE A 13 21.68 30.59 -2.20
N THR A 14 22.95 30.31 -2.50
CA THR A 14 23.35 29.06 -3.14
C THR A 14 23.00 27.83 -2.30
N ILE A 15 23.28 27.85 -1.00
CA ILE A 15 22.91 26.76 -0.08
C ILE A 15 21.39 26.58 -0.05
N THR A 16 20.62 27.68 0.03
CA THR A 16 19.16 27.63 0.02
C THR A 16 18.63 27.03 -1.28
N CYS A 17 19.15 27.43 -2.43
CA CYS A 17 18.78 26.85 -3.72
C CYS A 17 19.10 25.35 -3.79
N ILE A 18 20.27 24.91 -3.31
CA ILE A 18 20.64 23.49 -3.27
C ILE A 18 19.67 22.70 -2.39
N LEU A 19 19.31 23.22 -1.22
CA LEU A 19 18.34 22.59 -0.31
C LEU A 19 16.94 22.49 -0.94
N ILE A 20 16.50 23.54 -1.65
CA ILE A 20 15.23 23.54 -2.38
C ILE A 20 15.25 22.50 -3.49
N ILE A 21 16.31 22.46 -4.32
CA ILE A 21 16.45 21.48 -5.40
C ILE A 21 16.46 20.06 -4.83
N TYR A 22 17.24 19.82 -3.77
CA TYR A 22 17.26 18.53 -3.08
C TYR A 22 15.86 18.12 -2.59
N PHE A 23 15.13 19.05 -1.96
CA PHE A 23 13.77 18.79 -1.50
C PHE A 23 12.82 18.46 -2.66
N ILE A 24 12.91 19.19 -3.78
CA ILE A 24 12.10 18.92 -4.98
C ILE A 24 12.42 17.54 -5.55
N VAL A 25 13.71 17.22 -5.76
CA VAL A 25 14.14 15.92 -6.29
C VAL A 25 13.72 14.77 -5.38
N LYS A 26 13.82 14.95 -4.05
CA LYS A 26 13.35 13.95 -3.08
C LYS A 26 11.84 13.72 -3.16
N ASN A 27 11.03 14.78 -3.33
CA ASN A 27 9.58 14.63 -3.48
C ASN A 27 9.19 13.98 -4.82
N ILE A 28 9.88 14.35 -5.90
CA ILE A 28 9.66 13.74 -7.23
C ILE A 28 9.99 12.26 -7.21
N SER A 29 11.14 11.88 -6.65
CA SER A 29 11.59 10.48 -6.63
C SER A 29 10.77 9.59 -5.70
N SER A 30 10.22 10.16 -4.61
CA SER A 30 9.34 9.43 -3.68
C SER A 30 7.88 9.36 -4.11
N SER A 31 7.45 10.20 -5.06
CA SER A 31 6.06 10.23 -5.51
C SER A 31 5.61 8.91 -6.13
N VAL A 32 4.45 8.43 -5.69
CA VAL A 32 3.81 7.24 -6.26
C VAL A 32 3.19 7.56 -7.63
N PHE A 33 2.58 8.74 -7.78
CA PHE A 33 1.86 9.10 -9.02
C PHE A 33 2.79 9.25 -10.23
N LEU A 34 4.00 9.76 -10.00
CA LEU A 34 5.02 9.97 -11.03
C LEU A 34 5.67 8.66 -11.51
N ARG A 35 5.49 7.55 -10.79
CA ARG A 35 6.02 6.22 -11.16
C ARG A 35 5.18 5.48 -12.20
N ASN A 36 4.31 6.19 -12.93
CA ASN A 36 3.50 5.65 -14.03
C ASN A 36 2.68 4.40 -13.70
N LYS A 37 2.26 4.21 -12.46
CA LYS A 37 1.19 3.25 -12.12
C LYS A 37 -0.13 3.65 -12.78
N ASN A 38 -0.88 2.67 -13.25
CA ASN A 38 -2.22 2.88 -13.80
C ASN A 38 -3.26 3.01 -12.70
N GLN A 39 -3.09 2.22 -11.64
CA GLN A 39 -3.98 2.17 -10.47
C GLN A 39 -3.17 2.46 -9.21
N ILE A 40 -3.74 3.27 -8.33
CA ILE A 40 -3.10 3.71 -7.09
C ILE A 40 -4.08 3.51 -5.95
N ASN A 41 -3.68 2.69 -4.99
CA ASN A 41 -4.54 2.32 -3.87
C ASN A 41 -4.20 3.16 -2.65
N ILE A 42 -5.22 3.80 -2.07
CA ILE A 42 -5.07 4.79 -1.01
C ILE A 42 -6.02 4.47 0.13
N VAL A 43 -5.51 4.44 1.35
CA VAL A 43 -6.32 4.28 2.55
C VAL A 43 -6.37 5.59 3.33
N PHE A 44 -7.58 6.04 3.64
CA PHE A 44 -7.83 7.09 4.64
C PHE A 44 -8.42 6.43 5.88
N TYR A 45 -7.61 6.24 6.91
CA TYR A 45 -8.04 5.72 8.20
C TYR A 45 -8.58 6.85 9.07
N GLY A 46 -9.69 6.60 9.76
CA GLY A 46 -10.35 7.57 10.63
C GLY A 46 -11.70 7.01 11.12
N GLU A 47 -12.62 7.91 11.47
CA GLU A 47 -13.98 7.53 11.89
C GLU A 47 -14.70 6.70 10.82
N LYS A 48 -14.56 7.11 9.55
CA LYS A 48 -14.84 6.28 8.38
C LYS A 48 -13.54 5.89 7.71
N THR A 49 -13.18 4.63 7.81
CA THR A 49 -12.02 4.11 7.10
C THR A 49 -12.40 3.81 5.66
N ARG A 50 -11.65 4.40 4.73
CA ARG A 50 -11.97 4.39 3.30
C ARG A 50 -10.78 3.91 2.51
N PHE A 51 -11.01 2.99 1.60
CA PHE A 51 -10.05 2.58 0.60
C PHE A 51 -10.49 3.10 -0.76
N PHE A 52 -9.59 3.81 -1.44
CA PHE A 52 -9.77 4.28 -2.80
C PHE A 52 -8.79 3.56 -3.70
N SER A 53 -9.29 2.94 -4.75
CA SER A 53 -8.47 2.46 -5.85
C SER A 53 -8.65 3.45 -7.01
N LEU A 54 -7.66 4.31 -7.23
CA LEU A 54 -7.70 5.37 -8.25
C LEU A 54 -7.09 4.88 -9.56
N ASP A 55 -7.90 4.71 -10.59
CA ASP A 55 -7.42 4.45 -11.94
C ASP A 55 -7.25 5.77 -12.73
N LYS A 56 -6.23 5.84 -13.58
CA LYS A 56 -5.96 7.01 -14.43
C LYS A 56 -6.91 7.14 -15.64
N LYS A 57 -7.46 6.04 -16.15
CA LYS A 57 -8.17 5.92 -17.43
C LYS A 57 -9.54 5.21 -17.34
N ASN A 58 -9.76 4.37 -16.33
CA ASN A 58 -10.95 3.55 -16.16
C ASN A 58 -11.76 3.99 -14.92
N ILE A 59 -12.51 3.06 -14.34
CA ILE A 59 -13.33 3.22 -13.15
C ILE A 59 -12.42 3.25 -11.92
N SER A 60 -12.67 4.21 -11.03
CA SER A 60 -12.08 4.20 -9.69
C SER A 60 -13.05 3.51 -8.72
N TYR A 61 -12.52 2.88 -7.68
CA TYR A 61 -13.33 2.16 -6.69
C TYR A 61 -13.24 2.80 -5.32
N LEU A 62 -14.33 2.75 -4.56
CA LEU A 62 -14.41 3.15 -3.17
C LEU A 62 -14.90 1.97 -2.34
N ILE A 63 -14.21 1.68 -1.24
CA ILE A 63 -14.65 0.72 -0.23
C ILE A 63 -14.69 1.44 1.11
N ASN A 64 -15.84 1.34 1.78
CA ASN A 64 -16.03 1.83 3.13
C ASN A 64 -15.88 0.66 4.11
N PHE A 65 -14.91 0.76 5.02
CA PHE A 65 -14.71 -0.21 6.11
C PHE A 65 -15.37 0.30 7.39
N PRO A 66 -16.46 -0.33 7.86
CA PRO A 66 -17.07 0.02 9.14
C PRO A 66 -16.07 -0.09 10.30
N SER A 67 -16.20 0.77 11.31
CA SER A 67 -15.26 0.78 12.44
C SER A 67 -15.45 -0.41 13.40
N ASP A 68 -16.63 -1.05 13.38
CA ASP A 68 -17.00 -2.20 14.23
C ASP A 68 -16.56 -3.55 13.68
N ILE A 69 -16.32 -3.67 12.36
CA ILE A 69 -15.82 -4.93 11.78
C ILE A 69 -14.37 -5.18 12.16
N LYS A 70 -14.03 -6.46 12.29
CA LYS A 70 -12.65 -6.92 12.48
C LYS A 70 -12.01 -7.29 11.16
N VAL A 71 -10.76 -6.87 10.98
CA VAL A 71 -9.92 -7.22 9.85
C VAL A 71 -8.67 -7.94 10.34
N LEU A 72 -8.14 -8.83 9.50
CA LEU A 72 -6.87 -9.50 9.77
C LEU A 72 -5.73 -8.50 9.69
N VAL A 73 -4.92 -8.43 10.75
CA VAL A 73 -3.74 -7.56 10.83
C VAL A 73 -2.47 -8.42 10.76
N PRO A 74 -1.74 -8.40 9.63
CA PRO A 74 -0.51 -9.16 9.46
C PRO A 74 0.61 -8.68 10.40
N GLY A 75 1.50 -9.61 10.75
CA GLY A 75 2.59 -9.40 11.71
C GLY A 75 2.38 -10.10 13.06
N GLY A 76 1.50 -11.12 13.09
CA GLY A 76 1.21 -11.93 14.27
C GLY A 76 0.19 -11.33 15.25
N TYR A 77 -0.49 -10.24 14.86
CA TYR A 77 -1.50 -9.56 15.67
C TYR A 77 -2.86 -10.25 15.64
N GLY A 78 -3.25 -10.83 14.49
CA GLY A 78 -4.57 -11.47 14.32
C GLY A 78 -5.67 -10.46 13.99
N TYR A 79 -6.90 -10.72 14.43
CA TYR A 79 -8.07 -9.90 14.07
C TYR A 79 -8.28 -8.71 15.00
N TYR A 80 -8.28 -7.50 14.43
CA TYR A 80 -8.54 -6.25 15.14
C TYR A 80 -9.72 -5.50 14.54
N ARG A 81 -10.48 -4.81 15.40
CA ARG A 81 -11.51 -3.88 14.94
C ARG A 81 -10.86 -2.76 14.14
N VAL A 82 -11.41 -2.45 12.97
CA VAL A 82 -10.92 -1.38 12.09
C VAL A 82 -10.77 -0.09 12.90
N GLY A 83 -11.79 0.32 13.65
CA GLY A 83 -11.75 1.56 14.45
C GLY A 83 -10.69 1.59 15.57
N SER A 84 -10.03 0.48 15.86
CA SER A 84 -8.95 0.39 16.86
C SER A 84 -7.54 0.38 16.27
N LEU A 85 -7.39 0.30 14.94
CA LEU A 85 -6.09 0.21 14.27
C LEU A 85 -5.20 1.42 14.57
N GLY A 86 -5.77 2.61 14.69
CA GLY A 86 -5.06 3.83 15.08
C GLY A 86 -4.27 3.67 16.37
N LYS A 87 -4.86 3.02 17.38
CA LYS A 87 -4.19 2.75 18.65
C LYS A 87 -3.08 1.72 18.50
N LEU A 88 -3.29 0.66 17.71
CA LEU A 88 -2.28 -0.36 17.45
C LEU A 88 -1.04 0.23 16.76
N LEU A 89 -1.25 1.02 15.70
CA LEU A 89 -0.18 1.69 14.94
C LEU A 89 0.73 2.53 15.85
N ARG A 90 0.14 3.15 16.86
CA ARG A 90 0.83 4.03 17.82
C ARG A 90 1.61 3.28 18.87
N LEU A 91 1.02 2.22 19.43
CA LEU A 91 1.68 1.35 20.40
C LEU A 91 2.92 0.69 19.77
N GLU A 92 2.78 0.19 18.54
CA GLU A 92 3.86 -0.48 17.82
C GLU A 92 4.87 0.47 17.17
N ARG A 93 4.51 1.76 17.03
CA ARG A 93 5.27 2.77 16.27
C ARG A 93 5.60 2.34 14.83
N LYS A 94 4.70 1.57 14.21
CA LYS A 94 4.84 0.98 12.87
C LYS A 94 3.65 1.35 11.99
N PRO A 95 3.66 2.52 11.33
CA PRO A 95 2.54 2.96 10.50
C PRO A 95 2.27 2.03 9.30
N GLU A 96 3.25 1.23 8.88
CA GLU A 96 3.11 0.23 7.81
C GLU A 96 2.11 -0.89 8.13
N ILE A 97 1.71 -1.06 9.40
CA ILE A 97 0.62 -1.97 9.73
C ILE A 97 -0.64 -1.59 8.97
N LEU A 98 -0.87 -0.29 8.71
CA LEU A 98 -2.05 0.17 7.99
C LEU A 98 -2.03 -0.30 6.53
N SER A 99 -0.91 -0.12 5.83
CA SER A 99 -0.76 -0.60 4.46
C SER A 99 -0.87 -2.12 4.39
N ARG A 100 -0.24 -2.87 5.31
CA ARG A 100 -0.33 -4.34 5.33
C ARG A 100 -1.75 -4.85 5.60
N THR A 101 -2.42 -4.26 6.59
CA THR A 101 -3.80 -4.64 6.97
C THR A 101 -4.74 -4.49 5.78
N PHE A 102 -4.72 -3.31 5.16
CA PHE A 102 -5.62 -3.05 4.04
C PHE A 102 -5.18 -3.75 2.76
N SER A 103 -3.88 -3.96 2.54
CA SER A 103 -3.41 -4.79 1.40
C SER A 103 -3.90 -6.23 1.53
N SER A 104 -3.81 -6.79 2.73
CA SER A 104 -4.37 -8.10 3.06
C SER A 104 -5.88 -8.14 2.87
N ALA A 105 -6.60 -7.10 3.30
CA ALA A 105 -8.06 -7.04 3.18
C ALA A 105 -8.53 -6.92 1.73
N THR A 106 -7.89 -6.06 0.93
CA THR A 106 -8.31 -5.76 -0.45
C THR A 106 -7.61 -6.63 -1.50
N SER A 107 -6.65 -7.46 -1.09
CA SER A 107 -5.80 -8.24 -1.99
C SER A 107 -5.12 -7.36 -3.05
N SER A 108 -4.58 -6.22 -2.63
CA SER A 108 -3.91 -5.27 -3.52
C SER A 108 -2.80 -4.52 -2.81
N PHE A 109 -1.91 -3.86 -3.55
CA PHE A 109 -0.84 -3.05 -2.98
C PHE A 109 -1.40 -1.71 -2.52
N VAL A 110 -1.54 -1.51 -1.20
CA VAL A 110 -1.84 -0.17 -0.65
C VAL A 110 -0.61 0.70 -0.79
N ASP A 111 -0.66 1.64 -1.73
CA ASP A 111 0.44 2.54 -2.05
C ASP A 111 0.57 3.67 -1.04
N LEU A 112 -0.57 4.24 -0.65
CA LEU A 112 -0.63 5.42 0.21
C LEU A 112 -1.58 5.19 1.36
N TYR A 113 -1.23 5.72 2.52
CA TYR A 113 -2.10 5.71 3.69
C TYR A 113 -2.08 7.06 4.40
N PHE A 114 -3.22 7.41 5.01
CA PHE A 114 -3.44 8.61 5.80
C PHE A 114 -4.11 8.21 7.11
N TYR A 115 -3.66 8.77 8.23
CA TYR A 115 -4.29 8.56 9.52
C TYR A 115 -4.17 9.79 10.45
N PRO A 116 -5.19 10.04 11.29
CA PRO A 116 -5.21 11.17 12.19
C PRO A 116 -4.08 11.09 13.21
N ARG A 117 -3.62 12.26 13.64
CA ARG A 117 -2.60 12.36 14.69
C ARG A 117 -3.12 11.94 16.06
N GLU A 118 -4.42 12.01 16.27
CA GLU A 118 -5.08 11.77 17.54
C GLU A 118 -5.26 10.26 17.79
N ASP A 119 -5.00 9.85 19.03
CA ASP A 119 -5.11 8.44 19.45
C ASP A 119 -6.56 8.14 19.87
N LYS A 120 -7.46 8.15 18.89
CA LYS A 120 -8.89 7.87 19.09
C LYS A 120 -9.24 6.47 18.60
N ILE A 121 -10.05 5.77 19.40
CA ILE A 121 -10.74 4.54 18.99
C ILE A 121 -12.11 4.96 18.45
N TYR A 122 -12.41 4.53 17.23
CA TYR A 122 -13.68 4.79 16.59
C TYR A 122 -14.64 3.63 16.84
N TYR A 123 -15.89 3.99 17.08
CA TYR A 123 -17.02 3.06 17.18
C TYR A 123 -18.01 3.38 16.08
N SER A 124 -18.86 2.42 15.73
CA SER A 124 -19.86 2.63 14.69
C SER A 124 -20.83 3.73 15.13
N ASN A 125 -20.70 4.91 14.54
CA ASN A 125 -21.66 5.98 14.64
C ASN A 125 -22.33 6.14 13.27
N GLN A 126 -23.66 6.06 13.25
CA GLN A 126 -24.51 6.21 12.06
C GLN A 126 -24.61 7.66 11.56
N GLY A 127 -23.55 8.45 11.70
CA GLY A 127 -23.49 9.82 11.23
C GLY A 127 -23.25 9.88 9.73
N LYS A 128 -23.97 10.76 9.03
CA LYS A 128 -23.67 11.14 7.63
C LYS A 128 -22.37 11.94 7.58
N THR A 129 -21.22 11.26 7.58
CA THR A 129 -19.94 11.90 7.28
C THR A 129 -19.62 11.77 5.79
N ASN A 130 -18.90 12.74 5.23
CA ASN A 130 -18.59 12.81 3.79
C ASN A 130 -17.58 11.70 3.43
N ASP A 131 -17.90 10.88 2.41
CA ASP A 131 -17.04 9.76 2.03
C ASP A 131 -15.74 10.21 1.37
N PHE A 132 -15.67 11.44 0.83
CA PHE A 132 -14.41 11.97 0.29
C PHE A 132 -13.51 12.63 1.34
N PRO A 133 -12.18 12.46 1.22
CA PRO A 133 -11.24 13.06 2.15
C PRO A 133 -11.27 14.59 2.03
N ASN A 134 -11.23 15.27 3.18
CA ASN A 134 -11.17 16.72 3.24
C ASN A 134 -9.72 17.23 3.17
N PHE A 135 -9.56 18.55 3.03
CA PHE A 135 -8.25 19.19 2.98
C PHE A 135 -7.37 18.86 4.20
N LYS A 136 -7.98 18.77 5.39
CA LYS A 136 -7.26 18.48 6.62
C LYS A 136 -6.69 17.06 6.61
N GLU A 137 -7.48 16.10 6.17
CA GLU A 137 -7.07 14.69 6.05
C GLU A 137 -5.93 14.53 5.03
N ILE A 138 -5.92 15.26 3.92
CA ILE A 138 -4.88 15.11 2.89
C ILE A 138 -3.56 15.78 3.32
N PHE A 139 -3.61 16.95 3.95
CA PHE A 139 -2.40 17.74 4.22
C PHE A 139 -1.84 17.58 5.64
N PHE A 140 -2.69 17.44 6.66
CA PHE A 140 -2.26 17.48 8.06
C PHE A 140 -2.14 16.11 8.74
N ASP A 141 -2.86 15.10 8.26
CA ASP A 141 -2.73 13.74 8.76
C ASP A 141 -1.38 13.12 8.44
N ILE A 142 -1.02 12.12 9.24
CA ILE A 142 0.23 11.39 9.05
C ILE A 142 0.05 10.46 7.85
N SER A 143 1.04 10.44 6.96
CA SER A 143 1.00 9.68 5.72
C SER A 143 2.38 9.35 5.21
N ASN A 144 2.48 8.35 4.33
CA ASN A 144 3.67 8.07 3.53
C ASN A 144 3.69 8.84 2.18
N ALA A 145 2.68 9.67 1.92
CA ALA A 145 2.55 10.46 0.69
C ALA A 145 3.55 11.63 0.64
N SER A 146 4.19 11.81 -0.51
CA SER A 146 4.99 13.01 -0.79
C SER A 146 4.09 14.24 -0.93
N LEU A 147 4.67 15.45 -0.93
CA LEU A 147 3.91 16.67 -1.14
C LEU A 147 3.21 16.68 -2.52
N ILE A 148 3.88 16.14 -3.54
CA ILE A 148 3.33 16.02 -4.91
C ILE A 148 2.12 15.09 -4.90
N ASP A 149 2.22 13.96 -4.18
CA ASP A 149 1.12 13.02 -4.06
C ASP A 149 -0.09 13.68 -3.38
N LYS A 150 0.13 14.43 -2.30
CA LYS A 150 -0.92 15.18 -1.59
C LYS A 150 -1.63 16.19 -2.49
N PHE A 151 -0.89 16.96 -3.28
CA PHE A 151 -1.50 17.90 -4.23
C PHE A 151 -2.30 17.19 -5.32
N TYR A 152 -1.78 16.08 -5.85
CA TYR A 152 -2.50 15.29 -6.86
C TYR A 152 -3.81 14.72 -6.29
N ILE A 153 -3.74 14.11 -5.11
CA ILE A 153 -4.88 13.56 -4.38
C ILE A 153 -5.91 14.65 -4.10
N PHE A 154 -5.47 15.80 -3.59
CA PHE A 154 -6.35 16.94 -3.36
C PHE A 154 -7.03 17.39 -4.65
N SER A 155 -6.28 17.54 -5.75
CA SER A 155 -6.84 17.91 -7.06
C SER A 155 -7.90 16.92 -7.54
N LYS A 156 -7.66 15.62 -7.37
CA LYS A 156 -8.61 14.56 -7.72
C LYS A 156 -9.90 14.62 -6.91
N PHE A 157 -9.80 14.83 -5.60
CA PHE A 157 -10.97 14.83 -4.72
C PHE A 157 -11.67 16.19 -4.60
N PHE A 158 -11.00 17.30 -4.94
CA PHE A 158 -11.58 18.65 -4.87
C PHE A 158 -12.83 18.81 -5.73
N ARG A 159 -12.89 18.11 -6.87
CA ARG A 159 -14.05 18.14 -7.77
C ARG A 159 -15.20 17.23 -7.33
N LYS A 160 -15.03 16.45 -6.24
CA LYS A 160 -16.04 15.55 -5.62
C LYS A 160 -16.97 14.85 -6.63
N ASN A 161 -16.42 14.34 -7.73
CA ASN A 161 -17.25 13.79 -8.78
C ASN A 161 -17.60 12.33 -8.46
N TYR A 162 -18.67 12.15 -7.68
CA TYR A 162 -19.17 10.83 -7.24
C TYR A 162 -19.35 9.85 -8.41
N PHE A 163 -19.76 10.32 -9.59
CA PHE A 163 -19.97 9.49 -10.78
C PHE A 163 -18.71 8.82 -11.35
N GLN A 164 -17.52 9.15 -10.82
CA GLN A 164 -16.25 8.54 -11.24
C GLN A 164 -15.86 7.34 -10.37
N TYR A 165 -16.62 7.06 -9.31
CA TYR A 165 -16.34 6.00 -8.34
C TYR A 165 -17.45 4.96 -8.35
N GLN A 166 -17.06 3.70 -8.50
CA GLN A 166 -17.93 2.56 -8.20
C GLN A 166 -17.72 2.16 -6.74
N GLU A 167 -18.78 2.25 -5.95
CA GLU A 167 -18.75 1.85 -4.54
C GLU A 167 -18.91 0.33 -4.43
N ILE A 168 -18.13 -0.28 -3.53
CA ILE A 168 -18.26 -1.69 -3.15
C ILE A 168 -18.82 -1.72 -1.73
N ASP A 169 -20.15 -1.68 -1.65
CA ASP A 169 -20.88 -1.58 -0.39
C ASP A 169 -21.11 -2.92 0.31
N ASP A 170 -21.19 -4.01 -0.47
CA ASP A 170 -21.48 -5.34 0.06
C ASP A 170 -20.19 -6.05 0.46
N LEU A 171 -19.58 -5.58 1.55
CA LEU A 171 -18.43 -6.24 2.13
C LEU A 171 -18.86 -7.60 2.72
N PRO A 172 -18.20 -8.72 2.35
CA PRO A 172 -18.54 -10.01 2.91
C PRO A 172 -18.10 -10.04 4.38
N ILE A 173 -19.08 -10.17 5.28
CA ILE A 173 -18.89 -10.18 6.73
C ILE A 173 -19.40 -11.51 7.28
N LYS A 174 -18.55 -12.22 8.01
CA LYS A 174 -18.88 -13.40 8.81
C LYS A 174 -19.16 -12.98 10.24
N GLU A 175 -20.14 -13.60 10.88
CA GLU A 175 -20.34 -13.48 12.32
C GLU A 175 -19.76 -14.71 13.03
N GLU A 176 -18.74 -14.50 13.85
CA GLU A 176 -18.13 -15.55 14.65
C GLU A 176 -18.13 -15.14 16.12
N LYS A 177 -18.74 -15.95 16.98
CA LYS A 177 -18.81 -15.70 18.44
C LYS A 177 -19.36 -14.30 18.79
N GLY A 178 -20.29 -13.78 17.99
CA GLY A 178 -20.89 -12.45 18.17
C GLY A 178 -20.03 -11.29 17.68
N GLU A 179 -18.94 -11.57 16.97
CA GLU A 179 -18.06 -10.55 16.37
C GLU A 179 -18.21 -10.56 14.85
N LYS A 180 -18.31 -9.36 14.27
CA LYS A 180 -18.31 -9.17 12.82
C LYS A 180 -16.89 -9.20 12.29
N ILE A 181 -16.57 -10.20 11.47
CA ILE A 181 -15.26 -10.42 10.87
C ILE A 181 -15.36 -10.24 9.36
N PHE A 182 -14.47 -9.43 8.79
CA PHE A 182 -14.35 -9.29 7.35
C PHE A 182 -13.84 -10.58 6.71
N ASP A 183 -14.62 -11.14 5.78
CA ASP A 183 -14.30 -12.38 5.09
C ASP A 183 -13.43 -12.11 3.85
N ARG A 184 -12.14 -12.00 4.11
CA ARG A 184 -11.09 -11.75 3.12
C ARG A 184 -11.13 -12.72 1.94
N GLU A 185 -11.34 -14.02 2.19
CA GLU A 185 -11.32 -15.03 1.13
C GLU A 185 -12.49 -14.87 0.16
N SER A 186 -13.69 -14.62 0.70
CA SER A 186 -14.86 -14.32 -0.14
C SER A 186 -14.68 -13.02 -0.89
N PHE A 187 -14.09 -12.00 -0.26
CA PHE A 187 -13.79 -10.73 -0.92
C PHE A 187 -12.83 -10.95 -2.09
N TYR A 188 -11.72 -11.67 -1.88
CA TYR A 188 -10.75 -12.01 -2.92
C TYR A 188 -11.42 -12.76 -4.08
N LYS A 189 -12.19 -13.81 -3.82
CA LYS A 189 -12.87 -14.60 -4.88
C LYS A 189 -13.81 -13.76 -5.74
N THR A 190 -14.55 -12.82 -5.14
CA THR A 190 -15.51 -11.98 -5.86
C THR A 190 -14.87 -10.77 -6.54
N ASN A 191 -13.78 -10.23 -5.99
CA ASN A 191 -13.20 -8.95 -6.41
C ASN A 191 -11.79 -9.06 -7.01
N ILE A 192 -11.27 -10.27 -7.20
CA ILE A 192 -9.98 -10.48 -7.86
C ILE A 192 -10.00 -9.83 -9.24
N GLY A 193 -9.00 -8.98 -9.49
CA GLY A 193 -8.92 -8.26 -10.75
C GLY A 193 -9.87 -7.08 -10.89
N LEU A 194 -10.40 -6.52 -9.81
CA LEU A 194 -10.91 -5.14 -9.81
C LEU A 194 -9.77 -4.12 -9.63
N PHE A 195 -8.77 -4.47 -8.83
CA PHE A 195 -7.66 -3.59 -8.47
C PHE A 195 -6.34 -3.89 -9.20
N PHE A 196 -6.43 -4.49 -10.39
CA PHE A 196 -5.23 -4.86 -11.13
C PHE A 196 -4.62 -3.71 -11.91
N ASN A 197 -3.29 -3.69 -11.94
CA ASN A 197 -2.58 -2.78 -12.80
C ASN A 197 -2.47 -3.35 -14.22
N LEU A 198 -3.12 -2.67 -15.18
CA LEU A 198 -3.09 -3.09 -16.59
C LEU A 198 -1.66 -3.21 -17.16
N SER A 199 -0.69 -2.43 -16.68
CA SER A 199 0.71 -2.52 -17.14
C SER A 199 1.35 -3.82 -16.67
N TYR A 200 1.00 -4.34 -15.49
CA TYR A 200 1.55 -5.60 -14.99
C TYR A 200 0.98 -6.78 -15.80
N ARG A 201 -0.33 -6.77 -16.07
CA ARG A 201 -0.96 -7.79 -16.93
C ARG A 201 -0.38 -7.82 -18.35
N LYS A 202 -0.11 -6.65 -18.94
CA LYS A 202 0.49 -6.55 -20.29
C LYS A 202 1.91 -7.10 -20.35
N LEU A 203 2.68 -6.95 -19.27
CA LEU A 203 4.02 -7.53 -19.17
C LEU A 203 3.99 -9.06 -18.99
N ALA A 204 2.86 -9.60 -18.54
CA ALA A 204 2.59 -11.04 -18.43
C ALA A 204 3.69 -11.84 -17.72
N LYS A 205 4.33 -11.22 -16.71
CA LYS A 205 5.39 -11.86 -15.92
C LYS A 205 4.78 -12.82 -14.90
N ASN A 206 5.38 -13.99 -14.78
CA ASN A 206 5.03 -15.01 -13.80
C ASN A 206 5.95 -14.92 -12.57
N LEU A 207 5.37 -15.09 -11.38
CA LEU A 207 6.07 -15.08 -10.11
C LEU A 207 6.03 -16.47 -9.46
N GLN A 208 7.17 -16.91 -8.94
CA GLN A 208 7.26 -18.00 -7.96
C GLN A 208 7.52 -17.39 -6.59
N ILE A 209 6.85 -17.88 -5.55
CA ILE A 209 7.12 -17.48 -4.17
C ILE A 209 7.81 -18.64 -3.45
N ILE A 210 8.98 -18.36 -2.89
CA ILE A 210 9.73 -19.32 -2.09
C ILE A 210 9.61 -18.91 -0.62
N TYR A 211 9.06 -19.81 0.18
CA TYR A 211 8.87 -19.65 1.62
C TYR A 211 9.64 -20.72 2.39
N ASN A 212 9.87 -20.50 3.68
CA ASN A 212 10.59 -21.39 4.57
C ASN A 212 9.64 -22.21 5.42
N LYS A 213 8.67 -21.59 6.12
CA LYS A 213 7.79 -22.33 7.05
C LYS A 213 6.31 -22.00 6.90
N SER A 214 5.99 -20.75 6.57
CA SER A 214 4.61 -20.28 6.66
C SER A 214 3.90 -20.27 5.30
N TYR A 215 3.35 -21.42 4.89
CA TYR A 215 2.52 -21.51 3.68
C TYR A 215 1.36 -20.50 3.70
N SER A 216 0.74 -20.26 4.86
CA SER A 216 -0.33 -19.27 5.00
C SER A 216 0.09 -17.86 4.62
N VAL A 217 1.35 -17.48 4.89
CA VAL A 217 1.91 -16.17 4.52
C VAL A 217 2.23 -16.14 3.05
N ALA A 218 2.80 -17.22 2.50
CA ALA A 218 3.03 -17.35 1.06
C ALA A 218 1.70 -17.23 0.28
N SER A 219 0.64 -17.89 0.74
CA SER A 219 -0.71 -17.81 0.17
C SER A 219 -1.27 -16.39 0.27
N LEU A 220 -1.20 -15.75 1.43
CA LEU A 220 -1.66 -14.35 1.58
C LEU A 220 -0.93 -13.41 0.62
N ILE A 221 0.40 -13.51 0.55
CA ILE A 221 1.20 -12.67 -0.35
C ILE A 221 0.86 -12.99 -1.82
N SER A 222 0.63 -14.26 -2.15
CA SER A 222 0.18 -14.67 -3.49
C SER A 222 -1.10 -13.96 -3.89
N GLU A 223 -2.11 -13.98 -3.02
CA GLU A 223 -3.41 -13.34 -3.29
C GLU A 223 -3.26 -11.82 -3.51
N ILE A 224 -2.42 -11.15 -2.71
CA ILE A 224 -2.13 -9.71 -2.88
C ILE A 224 -1.45 -9.43 -4.22
N VAL A 225 -0.47 -10.25 -4.61
CA VAL A 225 0.26 -10.11 -5.88
C VAL A 225 -0.63 -10.39 -7.08
N GLU A 226 -1.49 -11.40 -6.99
CA GLU A 226 -2.44 -11.75 -8.04
C GLU A 226 -3.53 -10.70 -8.22
N GLY A 227 -4.02 -10.11 -7.13
CA GLY A 227 -4.98 -9.01 -7.21
C GLY A 227 -4.42 -7.77 -7.92
N GLU A 228 -3.11 -7.54 -7.87
CA GLU A 228 -2.42 -6.51 -8.67
C GLU A 228 -2.26 -6.89 -10.15
N GLY A 229 -2.60 -8.12 -10.54
CA GLY A 229 -2.54 -8.62 -11.90
C GLY A 229 -1.21 -9.28 -12.29
N ILE A 230 -0.42 -9.73 -11.33
CA ILE A 230 0.80 -10.53 -11.55
C ILE A 230 0.46 -11.99 -11.26
N ARG A 231 0.68 -12.89 -12.21
CA ARG A 231 0.33 -14.30 -12.03
C ARG A 231 1.35 -14.99 -11.11
N VAL A 232 0.89 -15.61 -10.04
CA VAL A 232 1.71 -16.50 -9.22
C VAL A 232 1.54 -17.92 -9.74
N VAL A 233 2.64 -18.56 -10.13
CA VAL A 233 2.61 -19.88 -10.78
C VAL A 233 3.01 -21.02 -9.85
N ASP A 234 3.73 -20.71 -8.77
CA ASP A 234 4.22 -21.72 -7.84
C ASP A 234 4.51 -21.14 -6.44
N LEU A 235 4.26 -21.94 -5.41
CA LEU A 235 4.58 -21.70 -4.00
C LEU A 235 5.45 -22.85 -3.49
N SER A 236 6.76 -22.64 -3.33
CA SER A 236 7.70 -23.71 -2.98
C SER A 236 8.30 -23.50 -1.60
N GLU A 237 8.41 -24.57 -0.83
CA GLU A 237 9.13 -24.57 0.44
C GLU A 237 10.63 -24.82 0.20
N GLU A 238 11.47 -23.85 0.56
CA GLU A 238 12.93 -24.00 0.57
C GLU A 238 13.52 -23.26 1.78
N GLU A 239 14.73 -23.66 2.20
CA GLU A 239 15.41 -22.99 3.29
C GLU A 239 15.82 -21.56 2.88
N VAL A 240 15.01 -20.57 3.27
CA VAL A 240 15.31 -19.15 3.09
C VAL A 240 15.75 -18.54 4.41
N ARG A 241 16.97 -17.98 4.45
CA ARG A 241 17.49 -17.23 5.60
C ARG A 241 17.73 -15.76 5.23
N GLY A 242 17.41 -14.87 6.17
CA GLY A 242 17.76 -13.45 6.07
C GLY A 242 16.67 -12.56 5.47
N ARG A 243 17.09 -11.52 4.76
CA ARG A 243 16.18 -10.53 4.16
C ARG A 243 15.51 -11.07 2.90
N CYS A 244 14.31 -10.59 2.63
CA CYS A 244 13.58 -10.93 1.43
C CYS A 244 14.29 -10.45 0.15
N GLN A 245 14.14 -11.24 -0.91
CA GLN A 245 14.82 -11.01 -2.19
C GLN A 245 13.88 -11.20 -3.38
N ILE A 246 14.03 -10.34 -4.38
CA ILE A 246 13.44 -10.49 -5.71
C ILE A 246 14.54 -10.93 -6.66
N LEU A 247 14.46 -12.16 -7.17
CA LEU A 247 15.41 -12.72 -8.11
C LEU A 247 14.84 -12.70 -9.52
N THR A 248 15.64 -12.26 -10.49
CA THR A 248 15.28 -12.27 -11.91
C THR A 248 16.55 -12.21 -12.76
N LYS A 249 16.41 -12.34 -14.07
CA LYS A 249 17.51 -12.23 -15.03
C LYS A 249 18.10 -10.82 -15.04
N GLU A 250 19.38 -10.70 -15.35
CA GLU A 250 20.10 -9.41 -15.31
C GLU A 250 19.42 -8.32 -16.16
N ASN A 251 18.98 -8.67 -17.36
CA ASN A 251 18.28 -7.77 -18.29
C ASN A 251 16.87 -7.34 -17.80
N GLU A 252 16.31 -8.02 -16.80
CA GLU A 252 14.98 -7.77 -16.23
C GLU A 252 15.04 -7.08 -14.87
N LEU A 253 16.24 -6.80 -14.33
CA LEU A 253 16.40 -6.22 -12.99
C LEU A 253 15.73 -4.85 -12.82
N ASN A 254 15.54 -4.12 -13.93
CA ASN A 254 14.88 -2.82 -13.98
C ASN A 254 13.44 -2.90 -14.53
N ASN A 255 12.89 -4.11 -14.67
CA ASN A 255 11.51 -4.32 -15.06
C ASN A 255 10.55 -3.65 -14.05
N LEU A 256 9.44 -3.12 -14.57
CA LEU A 256 8.42 -2.44 -13.77
C LEU A 256 7.87 -3.33 -12.63
N VAL A 257 7.57 -4.60 -12.91
CA VAL A 257 7.02 -5.55 -11.93
C VAL A 257 8.05 -5.83 -10.83
N VAL A 258 9.30 -6.13 -11.22
CA VAL A 258 10.42 -6.39 -10.30
C VAL A 258 10.66 -5.20 -9.38
N ASN A 259 10.72 -3.99 -9.94
CA ASN A 259 10.86 -2.77 -9.16
C ASN A 259 9.69 -2.55 -8.21
N GLN A 260 8.46 -2.81 -8.66
CA GLN A 260 7.28 -2.62 -7.82
C GLN A 260 7.27 -3.59 -6.64
N LEU A 261 7.53 -4.88 -6.88
CA LEU A 261 7.62 -5.90 -5.82
C LEU A 261 8.69 -5.53 -4.80
N ALA A 262 9.88 -5.13 -5.27
CA ALA A 262 10.98 -4.72 -4.41
C ALA A 262 10.62 -3.49 -3.56
N ILE A 263 9.91 -2.50 -4.13
CA ILE A 263 9.49 -1.30 -3.40
C ILE A 263 8.41 -1.63 -2.37
N PHE A 264 7.37 -2.36 -2.76
CA PHE A 264 6.22 -2.65 -1.90
C PHE A 264 6.61 -3.51 -0.70
N PHE A 265 7.33 -4.62 -0.95
CA PHE A 265 7.80 -5.52 0.09
C PHE A 265 9.13 -5.09 0.72
N ARG A 266 9.75 -4.00 0.25
CA ARG A 266 11.06 -3.51 0.71
C ARG A 266 12.19 -4.57 0.57
N CYS A 267 12.11 -5.38 -0.48
CA CYS A 267 13.05 -6.46 -0.75
C CYS A 267 14.25 -6.04 -1.59
N GLN A 268 15.34 -6.79 -1.45
CA GLN A 268 16.55 -6.59 -2.26
C GLN A 268 16.37 -7.25 -3.62
N LYS A 269 16.81 -6.59 -4.70
CA LYS A 269 16.88 -7.21 -6.02
C LYS A 269 18.20 -7.96 -6.15
N ALA A 270 18.19 -9.14 -6.74
CA ALA A 270 19.39 -9.89 -7.09
C ALA A 270 19.23 -10.63 -8.42
N ILE A 271 20.36 -10.93 -9.05
CA ILE A 271 20.40 -11.62 -10.33
C ILE A 271 20.34 -13.13 -10.09
N ALA A 272 19.48 -13.82 -10.82
CA ALA A 272 19.43 -15.27 -10.91
C ALA A 272 18.89 -15.69 -12.28
N GLU A 273 18.89 -17.01 -12.54
CA GLU A 273 18.23 -17.60 -13.70
C GLU A 273 17.02 -18.44 -13.23
N PRO A 274 15.83 -17.82 -13.04
CA PRO A 274 14.61 -18.55 -12.74
C PRO A 274 14.29 -19.58 -13.83
N THR A 275 13.94 -20.79 -13.42
CA THR A 275 13.61 -21.91 -14.33
C THR A 275 12.11 -22.09 -14.53
N VAL A 276 11.32 -21.86 -13.48
CA VAL A 276 9.86 -22.10 -13.44
C VAL A 276 9.04 -20.83 -13.72
N SER A 277 9.62 -19.66 -13.45
CA SER A 277 8.95 -18.36 -13.52
C SER A 277 9.85 -17.30 -14.17
N ASP A 278 9.36 -16.06 -14.32
CA ASP A 278 10.21 -14.92 -14.74
C ASP A 278 10.88 -14.25 -13.53
N ILE A 279 10.25 -14.35 -12.37
CA ILE A 279 10.60 -13.68 -11.13
C ILE A 279 10.44 -14.68 -9.98
N ILE A 280 11.38 -14.66 -9.03
CA ILE A 280 11.27 -15.40 -7.77
C ILE A 280 11.24 -14.40 -6.61
N LEU A 281 10.24 -14.49 -5.75
CA LEU A 281 10.18 -13.78 -4.47
C LEU A 281 10.56 -14.76 -3.35
N LYS A 282 11.75 -14.57 -2.76
CA LYS A 282 12.16 -15.28 -1.54
C LYS A 282 11.68 -14.50 -0.33
N LEU A 283 10.82 -15.09 0.50
CA LEU A 283 10.14 -14.38 1.58
C LEU A 283 11.07 -13.91 2.70
N GLY A 284 11.94 -14.77 3.24
CA GLY A 284 12.84 -14.40 4.34
C GLY A 284 12.08 -13.74 5.50
N ASN A 285 12.50 -12.54 5.91
CA ASN A 285 11.84 -11.75 6.97
C ASN A 285 10.37 -11.36 6.69
N LEU A 286 9.88 -11.49 5.45
CA LEU A 286 8.46 -11.24 5.17
C LEU A 286 7.54 -12.23 5.89
N GLU A 287 8.00 -13.44 6.20
CA GLU A 287 7.19 -14.41 6.95
C GLU A 287 6.79 -13.88 8.34
N ASP A 288 7.69 -13.16 9.01
CA ASP A 288 7.41 -12.53 10.29
C ASP A 288 6.57 -11.25 10.12
N GLU A 289 6.90 -10.42 9.13
CA GLU A 289 6.20 -9.15 8.89
C GLU A 289 4.74 -9.33 8.44
N TRP A 290 4.47 -10.43 7.74
CA TRP A 290 3.15 -10.78 7.22
C TRP A 290 2.53 -11.97 7.95
N ALA A 291 3.10 -12.39 9.08
CA ALA A 291 2.59 -13.52 9.86
C ALA A 291 1.09 -13.36 10.15
N VAL A 292 0.34 -14.41 9.83
CA VAL A 292 -1.10 -14.53 10.11
C VAL A 292 -1.32 -15.67 11.10
N LYS A 293 -2.22 -15.46 12.05
CA LYS A 293 -2.59 -16.41 13.10
C LYS A 293 -4.09 -16.64 13.08
#